data_AF-A0A661B0V2-F1
#
_entry.id   AF-A0A661B0V2-F1
#
_cell.length_a   1.000
_cell.length_b   1.000
_cell.length_c   1.000
_cell.angle_alpha   90.00
_cell.angle_beta   90.00
_cell.angle_gamma   90.00
#
_symmetry.space_group_name_H-M   'P 1'
#
loop_
_entity.id
_entity.type
_entity.pdbx_description
1 polymer ?
#
loop_
_entity_poly.entity_id
_entity_poly.type
_entity_poly.pdbx_seq_one_letter_code
_entity_poly.pdbx_strand_id
1 'polypeptide(L)'
;MITIDEKYKPTGERYETALAKYREFLDRIENRAEQVKKFVQWLENETSWLWSPASTRFHLNIPGGLLIHSVGVTETLLKIRDTLAPPYSDESCIIVALFHDVGKVGEENNPYYIPDPHYKGEGIKYVSNPEVTAMGIAVRSLYIVGQFIPL
;
A
#
# COMPACT_ATOMS: atom_id res chain seq x y z
N MET A 1 14.23 5.26 -8.48
CA MET A 1 13.12 6.23 -8.30
C MET A 1 12.25 6.21 -9.56
N ILE A 2 11.14 5.48 -9.51
CA ILE A 2 10.18 5.37 -10.61
C ILE A 2 9.68 6.77 -10.98
N THR A 3 9.84 7.16 -12.25
CA THR A 3 9.27 8.42 -12.75
C THR A 3 7.78 8.22 -12.99
N ILE A 4 6.95 8.79 -12.12
CA ILE A 4 5.50 8.85 -12.34
C ILE A 4 5.18 10.03 -13.24
N ASP A 5 4.29 9.82 -14.22
CA ASP A 5 3.68 10.91 -14.97
C ASP A 5 2.90 11.81 -13.98
N GLU A 6 3.01 13.13 -14.12
CA GLU A 6 2.41 14.10 -13.20
C GLU A 6 0.91 13.87 -12.98
N LYS A 7 0.18 13.41 -14.01
CA LYS A 7 -1.26 13.12 -13.89
C LYS A 7 -1.58 11.97 -12.94
N TYR A 8 -0.59 11.12 -12.62
CA TYR A 8 -0.71 9.99 -11.69
C TYR A 8 -0.11 10.31 -10.32
N LYS A 9 0.33 11.55 -10.10
CA LYS A 9 0.79 11.99 -8.79
C LYS A 9 -0.41 12.11 -7.85
N PRO A 10 -0.40 11.43 -6.70
CA PRO A 10 -1.43 11.62 -5.68
C PRO A 10 -1.44 13.07 -5.21
N THR A 11 -2.64 13.61 -5.00
CA THR A 11 -2.85 14.99 -4.55
C THR A 11 -4.08 15.06 -3.64
N GLY A 12 -4.16 16.15 -2.88
CA GLY A 12 -5.32 16.47 -2.06
C GLY A 12 -5.19 16.08 -0.58
N GLU A 13 -5.99 16.75 0.25
CA GLU A 13 -5.93 16.67 1.72
C GLU A 13 -6.04 15.22 2.25
N ARG A 14 -6.88 14.40 1.62
CA ARG A 14 -7.07 13.00 2.02
C ARG A 14 -5.80 12.18 1.86
N TYR A 15 -5.06 12.40 0.77
CA TYR A 15 -3.79 11.71 0.54
C TYR A 15 -2.72 12.20 1.51
N GLU A 16 -2.58 13.52 1.68
CA GLU A 16 -1.59 14.09 2.60
C GLU A 16 -1.83 13.65 4.04
N THR A 17 -3.09 13.60 4.47
CA THR A 17 -3.47 13.09 5.79
C THR A 17 -3.09 11.62 5.94
N ALA A 18 -3.37 10.79 4.93
CA ALA A 18 -2.99 9.38 4.95
C ALA A 18 -1.47 9.21 4.97
N LEU A 19 -0.73 10.01 4.20
CA LEU A 19 0.73 9.99 4.18
C LEU A 19 1.31 10.35 5.56
N ALA A 20 0.80 11.39 6.21
CA ALA A 20 1.21 11.76 7.57
C ALA A 20 0.92 10.63 8.58
N LYS A 21 -0.28 10.05 8.55
CA LYS A 21 -0.66 8.91 9.41
C LYS A 21 0.20 7.68 9.17
N TYR A 22 0.52 7.40 7.92
CA TYR A 22 1.43 6.33 7.55
C TYR A 22 2.81 6.52 8.20
N ARG A 23 3.37 7.75 8.19
CA ARG A 23 4.62 8.05 8.90
C ARG A 23 4.48 7.84 10.41
N GLU A 24 3.42 8.36 11.03
CA GLU A 24 3.14 8.14 12.46
C GLU A 24 3.07 6.66 12.84
N PHE A 25 2.48 5.82 11.97
CA PHE A 25 2.41 4.38 12.21
C PHE A 25 3.77 3.70 12.10
N LEU A 26 4.61 4.12 11.15
CA LEU A 26 5.97 3.60 11.04
C LEU A 26 6.82 3.95 12.27
N ASP A 27 6.66 5.16 12.81
CA ASP A 27 7.39 5.61 13.99
C ASP A 27 7.03 4.83 15.27
N ARG A 28 5.89 4.14 15.29
CA ARG A 28 5.46 3.27 16.40
C ARG A 28 6.04 1.85 16.35
N ILE A 29 6.83 1.54 15.32
CA ILE A 29 7.45 0.22 15.19
C ILE A 29 8.83 0.26 15.82
N GLU A 30 9.04 -0.55 16.87
CA GLU A 30 10.27 -0.54 17.66
C GLU A 30 11.08 -1.82 17.44
N ASN A 31 10.49 -2.99 17.67
CA ASN A 31 11.20 -4.27 17.69
C ASN A 31 11.63 -4.72 16.28
N ARG A 32 10.85 -4.37 15.26
CA ARG A 32 11.10 -4.65 13.84
C ARG A 32 11.49 -3.41 13.04
N ALA A 33 11.94 -2.34 13.71
CA ALA A 33 12.20 -1.04 13.10
C ALA A 33 13.16 -1.11 11.91
N GLU A 34 14.29 -1.82 12.05
CA GLU A 34 15.31 -1.90 11.00
C GLU A 34 14.83 -2.69 9.78
N GLN A 35 14.10 -3.78 10.00
CA GLN A 35 13.50 -4.60 8.94
C GLN A 35 12.44 -3.80 8.17
N VAL A 36 11.55 -3.14 8.91
CA VAL A 36 10.50 -2.29 8.32
C VAL A 36 11.11 -1.11 7.59
N LYS A 37 12.15 -0.48 8.12
CA LYS A 37 12.84 0.62 7.45
C LYS A 37 13.39 0.20 6.09
N LYS A 38 14.08 -0.95 6.00
CA LYS A 38 14.58 -1.51 4.73
C LYS A 38 13.44 -1.82 3.77
N PHE A 39 12.39 -2.45 4.28
CA PHE A 39 11.20 -2.76 3.50
C PHE A 39 10.55 -1.51 2.92
N VAL A 40 10.30 -0.51 3.75
CA VAL A 40 9.68 0.77 3.36
C VAL A 40 10.54 1.53 2.36
N GLN A 41 11.86 1.54 2.54
CA GLN A 41 12.78 2.14 1.58
C GLN A 41 12.67 1.50 0.19
N TRP A 42 12.67 0.17 0.12
CA TRP A 42 12.45 -0.53 -1.15
C TRP A 42 11.05 -0.25 -1.71
N LEU A 43 10.04 -0.36 -0.85
CA LEU A 43 8.64 -0.22 -1.21
C LEU A 43 8.33 1.15 -1.81
N GLU A 44 8.88 2.23 -1.24
CA GLU A 44 8.63 3.60 -1.71
C GLU A 44 9.45 3.99 -2.93
N ASN A 45 10.67 3.48 -3.06
CA ASN A 45 11.59 3.91 -4.12
C ASN A 45 11.47 3.08 -5.39
N GLU A 46 11.12 1.80 -5.24
CA GLU A 46 11.21 0.79 -6.29
C GLU A 46 9.85 0.21 -6.69
N THR A 47 8.75 0.61 -6.03
CA THR A 47 7.41 0.13 -6.36
C THR A 47 6.39 1.25 -6.52
N SER A 48 5.15 0.86 -6.84
CA SER A 48 4.03 1.79 -6.99
C SER A 48 3.33 2.19 -5.68
N TRP A 49 3.84 1.78 -4.52
CA TRP A 49 3.18 1.93 -3.21
C TRP A 49 2.51 3.29 -2.95
N LEU A 50 3.25 4.38 -3.17
CA LEU A 50 2.76 5.72 -2.84
C LEU A 50 1.71 6.24 -3.83
N TRP A 51 1.59 5.67 -5.03
CA TRP A 51 0.73 6.21 -6.09
C TRP A 51 -0.27 5.20 -6.68
N SER A 52 -0.16 3.91 -6.35
CA SER A 52 -1.07 2.88 -6.81
C SER A 52 -2.52 3.16 -6.37
N PRO A 53 -3.52 2.90 -7.22
CA PRO A 53 -4.90 2.83 -6.77
C PRO A 53 -5.11 1.62 -5.87
N ALA A 54 -6.17 1.65 -5.05
CA ALA A 54 -6.55 0.50 -4.22
C ALA A 54 -7.31 -0.57 -5.03
N SER A 55 -7.93 -0.19 -6.14
CA SER A 55 -8.74 -1.09 -6.98
C SER A 55 -8.89 -0.53 -8.39
N THR A 56 -9.38 -1.34 -9.33
CA THR A 56 -9.67 -0.92 -10.73
C THR A 56 -11.10 -0.43 -10.93
N ARG A 57 -12.02 -0.79 -10.03
CA ARG A 57 -13.47 -0.62 -10.19
C ARG A 57 -14.22 -0.27 -8.90
N PHE A 58 -13.57 -0.34 -7.74
CA PHE A 58 -14.20 -0.18 -6.44
C PHE A 58 -13.69 1.09 -5.75
N HIS A 59 -13.78 1.13 -4.42
CA HIS A 59 -13.32 2.26 -3.62
C HIS A 59 -11.85 2.58 -3.87
N LEU A 60 -11.54 3.88 -3.83
CA LEU A 60 -10.18 4.42 -3.95
C LEU A 60 -9.45 3.98 -5.24
N ASN A 61 -10.21 3.91 -6.35
CA ASN A 61 -9.70 3.82 -7.72
C ASN A 61 -9.14 5.18 -8.18
N ILE A 62 -8.20 5.73 -7.42
CA ILE A 62 -7.57 7.04 -7.63
C ILE A 62 -6.06 6.92 -7.33
N PRO A 63 -5.21 7.82 -7.88
CA PRO A 63 -3.81 7.90 -7.47
C PRO A 63 -3.64 7.94 -5.94
N GLY A 64 -2.75 7.10 -5.41
CA GLY A 64 -2.46 7.00 -3.96
C GLY A 64 -3.57 6.33 -3.15
N GLY A 65 -4.58 5.77 -3.82
CA GLY A 65 -5.72 5.11 -3.17
C GLY A 65 -5.31 3.92 -2.30
N LEU A 66 -4.26 3.19 -2.67
CA LEU A 66 -3.76 2.04 -1.89
C LEU A 66 -3.26 2.48 -0.51
N LEU A 67 -2.46 3.56 -0.44
CA LEU A 67 -1.96 4.11 0.82
C LEU A 67 -3.12 4.55 1.73
N ILE A 68 -4.08 5.31 1.17
CA ILE A 68 -5.27 5.79 1.88
C ILE A 68 -6.06 4.60 2.45
N HIS A 69 -6.22 3.54 1.64
CA HIS A 69 -6.91 2.33 2.06
C HIS A 69 -6.20 1.65 3.22
N SER A 70 -4.90 1.36 3.07
CA SER A 70 -4.09 0.69 4.08
C SER A 70 -4.06 1.44 5.41
N VAL A 71 -3.93 2.76 5.39
CA VAL A 71 -3.99 3.59 6.60
C VAL A 71 -5.33 3.47 7.30
N GLY A 72 -6.44 3.54 6.56
CA GLY A 72 -7.78 3.38 7.14
C GLY A 72 -8.01 1.99 7.74
N VAL A 73 -7.45 0.94 7.14
CA VAL A 73 -7.46 -0.43 7.70
C VAL A 73 -6.67 -0.47 9.01
N THR A 74 -5.50 0.17 9.07
CA THR A 74 -4.68 0.23 10.30
C THR A 74 -5.39 0.96 11.43
N GLU A 75 -5.97 2.14 11.17
CA GLU A 75 -6.77 2.87 12.17
C GLU A 75 -7.93 2.02 12.70
N THR A 76 -8.61 1.31 11.81
CA THR A 76 -9.73 0.44 12.18
C THR A 76 -9.26 -0.75 13.01
N LEU A 77 -8.17 -1.41 12.61
CA LEU A 77 -7.63 -2.57 13.32
C LEU A 77 -7.17 -2.20 14.72
N LEU A 78 -6.52 -1.04 14.90
CA LEU A 78 -6.10 -0.59 16.23
C LEU A 78 -7.30 -0.37 17.17
N LYS A 79 -8.38 0.26 16.70
CA LYS A 79 -9.63 0.41 17.47
C LYS A 79 -10.25 -0.93 17.86
N ILE A 80 -10.26 -1.89 16.91
CA ILE A 80 -10.75 -3.25 17.15
C ILE A 80 -9.87 -3.96 18.17
N ARG A 81 -8.54 -3.88 18.02
CA ARG A 81 -7.55 -4.47 18.91
C ARG A 81 -7.76 -4.01 20.34
N ASP A 82 -7.93 -2.71 20.55
CA ASP A 82 -8.10 -2.13 21.90
C ASP A 82 -9.37 -2.65 22.60
N THR A 83 -10.40 -2.99 21.82
CA THR A 83 -11.69 -3.44 22.34
C THR A 83 -11.76 -4.96 22.50
N LEU A 84 -11.28 -5.71 21.51
CA LEU A 84 -11.57 -7.14 21.36
C LEU A 84 -10.34 -8.04 21.46
N ALA A 85 -9.13 -7.52 21.25
CA ALA A 85 -7.92 -8.34 21.20
C ALA A 85 -6.68 -7.64 21.79
N PRO A 86 -6.75 -7.09 23.03
CA PRO A 86 -5.65 -6.35 23.64
C PRO A 86 -4.36 -7.15 23.88
N PRO A 87 -4.30 -8.50 23.87
CA PRO A 87 -3.02 -9.20 23.94
C PRO A 87 -2.11 -9.00 22.72
N TYR A 88 -2.66 -8.65 21.55
CA TYR A 88 -1.84 -8.38 20.37
C TYR A 88 -1.14 -7.02 20.50
N SER A 89 0.12 -6.96 20.06
CA SER A 89 0.87 -5.71 20.07
C SER A 89 0.42 -4.77 18.96
N ASP A 90 0.43 -3.48 19.24
CA ASP A 90 0.18 -2.43 18.25
C ASP A 90 1.08 -2.58 17.03
N GLU A 91 2.37 -2.87 17.26
CA GLU A 91 3.36 -3.05 16.21
C GLU A 91 2.96 -4.14 15.20
N SER A 92 2.53 -5.30 15.68
CA SER A 92 2.09 -6.40 14.80
C SER A 92 0.81 -6.03 14.05
N CYS A 93 -0.14 -5.37 14.72
CA CYS A 93 -1.34 -4.87 14.07
C CYS A 93 -1.02 -3.84 12.97
N ILE A 94 -0.10 -2.92 13.23
CA ILE A 94 0.32 -1.89 12.28
C ILE A 94 0.95 -2.53 11.05
N ILE A 95 1.93 -3.42 11.22
CA ILE A 95 2.62 -4.08 10.11
C ILE A 95 1.62 -4.87 9.26
N VAL A 96 0.79 -5.70 9.90
CA VAL A 96 -0.18 -6.52 9.16
C VAL A 96 -1.19 -5.65 8.44
N ALA A 97 -1.77 -4.64 9.09
CA ALA A 97 -2.81 -3.81 8.47
C ALA A 97 -2.28 -2.90 7.35
N LEU A 98 -1.14 -2.24 7.56
CA LEU A 98 -0.56 -1.37 6.53
C LEU A 98 -0.24 -2.17 5.27
N PHE A 99 0.32 -3.37 5.43
CA PHE A 99 0.89 -4.13 4.32
C PHE A 99 0.05 -5.33 3.88
N HIS A 100 -1.17 -5.51 4.42
CA HIS A 100 -2.02 -6.66 4.08
C HIS A 100 -2.25 -6.84 2.58
N ASP A 101 -2.34 -5.73 1.85
CA ASP A 101 -2.66 -5.68 0.43
C ASP A 101 -1.50 -5.14 -0.42
N VAL A 102 -0.27 -5.17 0.12
CA VAL A 102 0.92 -4.65 -0.57
C VAL A 102 1.20 -5.39 -1.88
N GLY A 103 0.66 -6.58 -2.08
CA GLY A 103 0.70 -7.27 -3.38
C GLY A 103 0.12 -6.46 -4.54
N LYS A 104 -0.70 -5.43 -4.27
CA LYS A 104 -1.20 -4.49 -5.29
C LYS A 104 -0.12 -3.55 -5.84
N VAL A 105 1.08 -3.52 -5.27
CA VAL A 105 2.17 -2.71 -5.86
C VAL A 105 2.77 -3.35 -7.11
N GLY A 106 2.57 -4.66 -7.30
CA GLY A 106 3.11 -5.42 -8.42
C GLY A 106 4.52 -5.92 -8.15
N GLU A 107 5.45 -5.54 -9.01
CA GLU A 107 6.87 -5.88 -8.97
C GLU A 107 7.71 -4.61 -9.02
N GLU A 108 9.03 -4.76 -8.85
CA GLU A 108 9.98 -3.66 -8.96
C GLU A 108 9.86 -2.97 -10.33
N ASN A 109 9.59 -1.67 -10.33
CA ASN A 109 9.37 -0.87 -11.55
C ASN A 109 8.24 -1.38 -12.49
N ASN A 110 7.41 -2.34 -12.06
CA ASN A 110 6.37 -2.96 -12.87
C ASN A 110 5.05 -3.04 -12.06
N PRO A 111 4.22 -1.98 -12.10
CA PRO A 111 3.04 -1.86 -11.24
C PRO A 111 1.94 -2.86 -11.58
N TYR A 112 1.21 -3.35 -10.57
CA TYR A 112 0.09 -4.26 -10.77
C TYR A 112 -1.10 -3.59 -11.47
N TYR A 113 -1.32 -2.29 -11.21
CA TYR A 113 -2.37 -1.51 -11.87
C TYR A 113 -1.75 -0.48 -12.79
N ILE A 114 -2.23 -0.45 -14.03
CA ILE A 114 -1.85 0.52 -15.05
C ILE A 114 -3.09 1.25 -15.57
N PRO A 115 -2.94 2.48 -16.08
CA PRO A 115 -4.04 3.18 -16.74
C PRO A 115 -4.59 2.36 -17.93
N ASP A 116 -5.91 2.32 -18.07
CA ASP A 116 -6.61 1.70 -19.18
C ASP A 116 -6.39 2.54 -20.46
N PRO A 117 -5.61 2.07 -21.44
CA PRO A 117 -5.30 2.84 -22.64
C PRO A 117 -6.52 3.04 -23.55
N HIS A 118 -7.59 2.28 -23.33
CA HIS A 118 -8.84 2.35 -24.11
C HIS A 118 -9.92 3.21 -23.45
N TYR A 119 -9.67 3.70 -22.23
CA TYR A 119 -10.64 4.53 -21.52
C TYR A 119 -10.68 5.95 -22.11
N LYS A 120 -11.87 6.37 -22.55
CA LYS A 120 -12.14 7.69 -23.16
C LYS A 120 -13.02 8.60 -22.29
N GLY A 121 -13.35 8.18 -21.07
CA GLY A 121 -14.16 8.98 -20.16
C GLY A 121 -13.31 10.01 -19.40
N GLU A 122 -13.96 10.77 -18.53
CA GLU A 122 -13.26 11.68 -17.63
C GLU A 122 -12.53 10.91 -16.51
N GLY A 123 -11.39 11.44 -16.07
CA GLY A 123 -10.57 10.85 -15.03
C GLY A 123 -9.69 9.68 -15.50
N ILE A 124 -9.26 8.86 -14.55
CA ILE A 124 -8.38 7.72 -14.81
C ILE A 124 -9.12 6.44 -14.45
N LYS A 125 -9.12 5.49 -15.38
CA LYS A 125 -9.54 4.12 -15.12
C LYS A 125 -8.31 3.24 -15.16
N TYR A 126 -8.22 2.28 -14.24
CA TYR A 126 -7.10 1.36 -14.16
C TYR A 126 -7.52 -0.05 -14.58
N VAL A 127 -6.56 -0.81 -15.07
CA VAL A 127 -6.65 -2.24 -15.37
C VAL A 127 -5.48 -2.97 -14.72
N SER A 128 -5.61 -4.28 -14.53
CA SER A 128 -4.48 -5.10 -14.12
C SER A 128 -3.46 -5.19 -15.25
N ASN A 129 -2.18 -5.04 -14.89
CA ASN A 129 -1.07 -5.13 -15.81
C ASN A 129 -0.80 -6.59 -16.19
N PRO A 130 -0.96 -6.99 -17.47
CA PRO A 130 -0.74 -8.37 -17.90
C PRO A 130 0.74 -8.79 -17.86
N GLU A 131 1.68 -7.84 -17.80
CA GLU A 131 3.12 -8.10 -17.75
C GLU A 131 3.63 -8.47 -16.35
N VAL A 132 2.79 -8.28 -15.32
CA VAL A 132 3.14 -8.68 -13.95
C VAL A 132 2.90 -10.19 -13.79
N THR A 133 3.85 -10.89 -13.18
CA THR A 133 3.79 -12.33 -12.94
C THR A 133 2.46 -12.72 -12.29
N ALA A 134 1.75 -13.72 -12.82
CA ALA A 134 0.47 -14.14 -12.25
C ALA A 134 0.65 -14.70 -10.84
N MET A 135 0.13 -13.99 -9.83
CA MET A 135 0.14 -14.41 -8.43
C MET A 135 -1.05 -13.77 -7.72
N GLY A 136 -1.74 -14.54 -6.87
CA GLY A 136 -2.82 -14.01 -6.04
C GLY A 136 -2.31 -12.89 -5.12
N ILE A 137 -3.06 -11.79 -5.01
CA ILE A 137 -2.62 -10.58 -4.29
C ILE A 137 -2.21 -10.90 -2.85
N ALA A 138 -3.00 -11.67 -2.11
CA ALA A 138 -2.68 -12.06 -0.73
C ALA A 138 -1.37 -12.86 -0.62
N VAL A 139 -1.15 -13.80 -1.55
CA VAL A 139 0.09 -14.59 -1.61
C VAL A 139 1.27 -13.69 -1.94
N ARG A 140 1.10 -12.74 -2.86
CA ARG A 140 2.13 -11.77 -3.19
C ARG A 140 2.45 -10.84 -2.03
N SER A 141 1.44 -10.34 -1.31
CA SER A 141 1.64 -9.53 -0.10
C SER A 141 2.52 -10.28 0.90
N LEU A 142 2.17 -11.54 1.20
CA LEU A 142 2.92 -12.37 2.13
C LEU A 142 4.36 -12.63 1.63
N TYR A 143 4.51 -12.94 0.34
CA TYR A 143 5.82 -13.16 -0.29
C TYR A 143 6.72 -11.92 -0.14
N ILE A 144 6.20 -10.74 -0.50
CA ILE A 144 6.93 -9.46 -0.44
C ILE A 144 7.32 -9.14 1.00
N VAL A 145 6.36 -9.12 1.92
CA VAL A 145 6.60 -8.75 3.32
C VAL A 145 7.61 -9.70 3.98
N GLY A 146 7.45 -11.01 3.73
CA GLY A 146 8.32 -12.05 4.27
C GLY A 146 9.76 -12.01 3.77
N GLN A 147 10.08 -11.25 2.70
CA GLN A 147 11.48 -11.04 2.30
C GLN A 147 12.25 -10.13 3.26
N PHE A 148 11.55 -9.29 4.01
CA PHE A 148 12.17 -8.25 4.83
C PHE A 148 11.87 -8.40 6.32
N ILE A 149 10.62 -8.70 6.64
CA ILE A 149 10.12 -8.71 8.01
C ILE A 149 9.89 -10.16 8.44
N PRO A 150 10.48 -10.61 9.57
CA PRO A 150 10.12 -11.90 10.15
C PRO A 150 8.68 -11.83 10.65
N LEU A 151 7.83 -12.68 10.08
CA LEU A 151 6.40 -12.77 10.36
C LEU A 151 6.08 -13.83 11.42
#